data_AF-A0A418MBA8-F1
#
_entry.id   AF-A0A418MBA8-F1
#
_cell.length_a   1.000
_cell.length_b   1.000
_cell.length_c   1.000
_cell.angle_alpha   90.00
_cell.angle_beta   90.00
_cell.angle_gamma   90.00
#
_symmetry.space_group_name_H-M   'P 1'
#
loop_
_entity.id
_entity.type
_entity.pdbx_description
1 polymer ?
#
loop_
_entity_poly.entity_id
_entity_poly.type
_entity_poly.pdbx_seq_one_letter_code
_entity_poly.pdbx_strand_id
1 'polypeptide(L)'
;MLDYVSAIEEMSLGAKLKALRESKKLTQQHVAEHLKGLNLGKSKQMISLYESNTNIPPISVLASLAKLYETSLDDLIEERNGALQAQEHKPLYKIADYKRVEDSYKHNVQADSNLIYEKSSYIPFYDVEVTAGKIEVFFDESDNPAGYIYAPEFAGCIACKVWGDSMYDRILPGATVFIYPIESKKYFDYGQIYMVAYPGHRVLKYIQPCEGDESKVMLVSENKRQPPYPVEKNDIQRVFLVKGYWNQTTN
;
A
#
# COMPACT_ATOMS: atom_id res chain seq x y z
N MET A 1 -14.82 19.57 -37.61
CA MET A 1 -14.71 19.91 -36.17
C MET A 1 -15.38 18.82 -35.31
N LEU A 2 -15.41 17.57 -35.79
CA LEU A 2 -16.10 16.44 -35.14
C LEU A 2 -15.13 15.29 -34.79
N ASP A 3 -13.86 15.36 -35.20
CA ASP A 3 -12.88 14.27 -34.98
C ASP A 3 -11.92 14.50 -33.79
N TYR A 4 -12.00 15.65 -33.10
CA TYR A 4 -11.09 15.96 -31.99
C TYR A 4 -11.70 15.63 -30.62
N VAL A 5 -13.04 15.69 -30.50
CA VAL A 5 -13.75 15.38 -29.26
C VAL A 5 -13.84 13.86 -29.04
N SER A 6 -14.00 13.04 -30.09
CA SER A 6 -14.02 11.58 -29.95
C SER A 6 -12.67 10.95 -29.63
N ALA A 7 -11.54 11.65 -29.89
CA ALA A 7 -10.20 11.17 -29.55
C ALA A 7 -9.84 11.39 -28.07
N ILE A 8 -10.59 12.24 -27.35
CA ILE A 8 -10.40 12.54 -25.93
C ILE A 8 -11.11 11.49 -25.05
N GLU A 9 -12.19 10.87 -25.55
CA GLU A 9 -12.99 9.86 -24.82
C GLU A 9 -12.36 8.45 -24.83
N GLU A 10 -11.28 8.20 -25.59
CA GLU A 10 -10.59 6.90 -25.64
C GLU A 10 -9.14 6.94 -25.10
N MET A 11 -8.76 8.01 -24.40
CA MET A 11 -7.39 8.15 -23.90
C MET A 11 -7.25 7.62 -22.48
N SER A 12 -6.47 6.55 -22.32
CA SER A 12 -6.08 6.02 -21.01
C SER A 12 -5.60 7.12 -20.03
N LEU A 13 -5.83 6.93 -18.73
CA LEU A 13 -5.46 7.90 -17.69
C LEU A 13 -4.05 8.49 -17.87
N GLY A 14 -3.03 7.66 -18.07
CA GLY A 14 -1.66 8.11 -18.24
C GLY A 14 -1.45 8.99 -19.46
N ALA A 15 -2.06 8.63 -20.60
CA ALA A 15 -2.03 9.47 -21.79
C ALA A 15 -2.74 10.81 -21.55
N LYS A 16 -3.87 10.80 -20.83
CA LYS A 16 -4.63 12.00 -20.48
C LYS A 16 -3.81 12.93 -19.59
N LEU A 17 -3.16 12.40 -18.56
CA LEU A 17 -2.26 13.16 -17.68
C LEU A 17 -1.08 13.76 -18.45
N LYS A 18 -0.50 13.01 -19.38
CA LYS A 18 0.58 13.49 -20.24
C LYS A 18 0.14 14.65 -21.13
N ALA A 19 -1.00 14.51 -21.80
CA ALA A 19 -1.55 15.54 -22.67
C ALA A 19 -1.90 16.82 -21.89
N LEU A 20 -2.53 16.67 -20.71
CA LEU A 20 -2.83 17.79 -19.81
C LEU A 20 -1.56 18.52 -19.38
N ARG A 21 -0.52 17.78 -18.96
CA ARG A 21 0.78 18.35 -18.60
C ARG A 21 1.39 19.14 -19.77
N GLU A 22 1.36 18.59 -20.97
CA GLU A 22 1.96 19.21 -22.17
C GLU A 22 1.17 20.43 -22.63
N SER A 23 -0.17 20.43 -22.50
CA SER A 23 -1.02 21.59 -22.78
C SER A 23 -0.69 22.79 -21.88
N LYS A 24 -0.29 22.53 -20.63
CA LYS A 24 0.19 23.54 -19.68
C LYS A 24 1.69 23.86 -19.84
N LYS A 25 2.38 23.28 -20.83
CA LYS A 25 3.82 23.44 -21.10
C LYS A 25 4.71 23.06 -19.91
N LEU A 26 4.24 22.13 -19.07
CA LEU A 26 4.96 21.69 -17.88
C LEU A 26 5.86 20.49 -18.20
N THR A 27 7.03 20.45 -17.57
CA THR A 27 7.89 19.26 -17.62
C THR A 27 7.46 18.28 -16.52
N GLN A 28 7.75 16.98 -16.69
CA GLN A 28 7.52 15.99 -15.62
C GLN A 28 8.27 16.36 -14.32
N GLN A 29 9.41 17.03 -14.44
CA GLN A 29 10.19 17.54 -13.32
C GLN A 29 9.43 18.65 -12.56
N HIS A 30 8.82 19.60 -13.27
CA HIS A 30 8.01 20.64 -12.63
C HIS A 30 6.79 20.06 -11.90
N VAL A 31 6.13 19.05 -12.48
CA VAL A 31 5.00 18.37 -11.81
C VAL A 31 5.46 17.67 -10.54
N ALA A 32 6.60 16.98 -10.59
CA ALA A 32 7.20 16.34 -9.42
C ALA A 32 7.53 17.36 -8.32
N GLU A 33 8.09 18.51 -8.68
CA GLU A 33 8.39 19.61 -7.76
C GLU A 33 7.14 20.22 -7.14
N HIS A 34 6.08 20.42 -7.93
CA HIS A 34 4.79 20.89 -7.44
C HIS A 34 4.20 19.93 -6.40
N LEU A 35 4.15 18.63 -6.70
CA LEU A 35 3.68 17.61 -5.75
C LEU A 35 4.58 17.54 -4.51
N LYS A 36 5.89 17.74 -4.66
CA LYS A 36 6.83 17.83 -3.53
C LYS A 36 6.54 19.03 -2.63
N GLY A 37 6.17 20.19 -3.18
CA GLY A 37 5.78 21.38 -2.43
C GLY A 37 4.49 21.21 -1.62
N LEU A 38 3.65 20.25 -1.99
CA LEU A 38 2.39 19.90 -1.30
C LEU A 38 2.54 18.69 -0.35
N ASN A 39 3.77 18.28 -0.04
CA ASN A 39 4.09 17.06 0.71
C ASN A 39 3.60 15.74 0.06
N LEU A 40 3.16 15.76 -1.20
CA LEU A 40 2.79 14.57 -1.98
C LEU A 40 4.00 13.92 -2.68
N GLY A 41 5.22 14.31 -2.31
CA GLY A 41 6.48 14.18 -3.04
C GLY A 41 6.66 12.94 -3.92
N LYS A 42 6.43 13.12 -5.23
CA LYS A 42 6.71 12.15 -6.27
C LYS A 42 7.96 12.54 -7.06
N SER A 43 8.75 11.56 -7.48
CA SER A 43 9.91 11.80 -8.34
C SER A 43 9.48 12.00 -9.80
N LYS A 44 10.33 12.62 -10.64
CA LYS A 44 10.10 12.72 -12.09
C LYS A 44 9.85 11.34 -12.72
N GLN A 45 10.58 10.32 -12.26
CA GLN A 45 10.39 8.93 -12.68
C GLN A 45 8.97 8.45 -12.38
N MET A 46 8.43 8.77 -11.20
CA MET A 46 7.05 8.40 -10.84
C MET A 46 6.02 9.11 -11.72
N ILE A 47 6.23 10.38 -12.06
CA ILE A 47 5.36 11.08 -13.03
C ILE A 47 5.38 10.39 -14.40
N SER A 48 6.56 9.96 -14.85
CA SER A 48 6.67 9.18 -16.08
C SER A 48 5.93 7.84 -16.00
N LEU A 49 5.96 7.15 -14.87
CA LEU A 49 5.25 5.88 -14.67
C LEU A 49 3.72 6.06 -14.63
N TYR A 50 3.25 7.20 -14.13
CA TYR A 50 1.85 7.58 -14.21
C TYR A 50 1.42 7.84 -15.66
N GLU A 51 2.23 8.60 -16.41
CA GLU A 51 1.94 8.92 -17.81
C GLU A 51 1.98 7.70 -18.74
N SER A 52 2.66 6.62 -18.34
CA SER A 52 2.71 5.35 -19.08
C SER A 52 1.67 4.30 -18.63
N ASN A 53 0.77 4.64 -17.68
CA ASN A 53 -0.13 3.70 -17.01
C ASN A 53 0.59 2.50 -16.35
N THR A 54 1.89 2.63 -16.08
CA THR A 54 2.64 1.59 -15.36
C THR A 54 2.28 1.63 -13.88
N ASN A 55 2.14 2.84 -13.34
CA ASN A 55 1.60 3.07 -12.01
C ASN A 55 0.34 3.90 -12.11
N ILE A 56 -0.62 3.67 -11.21
CA ILE A 56 -1.84 4.47 -11.13
C ILE A 56 -1.67 5.50 -10.02
N PRO A 57 -1.86 6.81 -10.29
CA PRO A 57 -1.76 7.83 -9.24
C PRO A 57 -2.83 7.64 -8.14
N PRO A 58 -2.47 7.87 -6.86
CA PRO A 58 -3.47 7.92 -5.79
C PRO A 58 -4.38 9.14 -5.96
N ILE A 59 -5.59 9.09 -5.37
CA ILE A 59 -6.61 10.15 -5.49
C ILE A 59 -6.06 11.49 -4.99
N SER A 60 -5.26 11.50 -3.93
CA SER A 60 -4.60 12.72 -3.41
C SER A 60 -3.70 13.39 -4.45
N VAL A 61 -2.99 12.60 -5.27
CA VAL A 61 -2.19 13.12 -6.39
C VAL A 61 -3.12 13.60 -7.51
N LEU A 62 -4.15 12.84 -7.88
CA LEU A 62 -5.11 13.28 -8.91
C LEU A 62 -5.81 14.58 -8.54
N ALA A 63 -6.20 14.77 -7.27
CA ALA A 63 -6.78 16.02 -6.78
C ALA A 63 -5.83 17.21 -6.94
N SER A 64 -4.53 17.00 -6.72
CA SER A 64 -3.52 18.02 -6.96
C SER A 64 -3.30 18.27 -8.45
N LEU A 65 -3.27 17.22 -9.28
CA LEU A 65 -3.07 17.34 -10.71
C LEU A 65 -4.28 17.97 -11.41
N ALA A 66 -5.50 17.68 -10.94
CA ALA A 66 -6.73 18.31 -11.40
C ALA A 66 -6.64 19.84 -11.24
N LYS A 67 -6.18 20.29 -10.06
CA LYS A 67 -5.94 21.72 -9.81
C LYS A 67 -4.81 22.28 -10.68
N LEU A 68 -3.67 21.60 -10.77
CA LEU A 68 -2.51 22.05 -11.54
C LEU A 68 -2.78 22.13 -13.04
N TYR A 69 -3.59 21.21 -13.56
CA TYR A 69 -3.94 21.13 -14.98
C TYR A 69 -5.24 21.86 -15.32
N GLU A 70 -5.93 22.42 -14.32
CA GLU A 70 -7.24 23.07 -14.45
C GLU A 70 -8.28 22.17 -15.13
N THR A 71 -8.39 20.93 -14.65
CA THR A 71 -9.37 19.95 -15.10
C THR A 71 -10.25 19.47 -13.95
N SER A 72 -11.35 18.79 -14.28
CA SER A 72 -12.23 18.15 -13.32
C SER A 72 -11.54 16.96 -12.65
N LEU A 73 -11.66 16.86 -11.32
CA LEU A 73 -11.18 15.70 -10.58
C LEU A 73 -12.01 14.46 -10.93
N ASP A 74 -13.32 14.62 -11.14
CA ASP A 74 -14.23 13.52 -11.48
C ASP A 74 -13.80 12.88 -12.81
N ASP A 75 -13.39 13.69 -13.79
CA ASP A 75 -12.91 13.24 -15.10
C ASP A 75 -11.59 12.46 -15.02
N LEU A 76 -10.79 12.68 -13.97
CA LEU A 76 -9.56 11.90 -13.71
C LEU A 76 -9.85 10.65 -12.88
N ILE A 77 -10.88 10.69 -12.02
CA ILE A 77 -11.31 9.54 -11.22
C ILE A 77 -11.96 8.48 -12.11
N GLU A 78 -12.80 8.88 -13.07
CA GLU A 78 -13.44 7.95 -14.01
C GLU A 78 -12.40 7.15 -14.81
N GLU A 79 -11.41 7.85 -15.35
CA GLU A 79 -10.28 7.24 -16.08
C GLU A 79 -9.38 6.39 -15.18
N ARG A 80 -9.21 6.79 -13.92
CA ARG A 80 -8.52 5.98 -12.92
C ARG A 80 -9.24 4.66 -12.69
N ASN A 81 -10.56 4.68 -12.57
CA ASN A 81 -11.35 3.48 -12.39
C ASN A 81 -11.25 2.57 -13.64
N GLY A 82 -11.25 3.15 -14.85
CA GLY A 82 -10.98 2.40 -16.08
C GLY A 82 -9.57 1.79 -16.13
N ALA A 83 -8.53 2.55 -15.74
CA ALA A 83 -7.14 2.07 -15.69
C ALA A 83 -6.95 0.94 -14.66
N LEU A 84 -7.64 1.02 -13.52
CA LEU A 84 -7.67 -0.04 -12.51
C LEU A 84 -8.27 -1.33 -13.08
N GLN A 85 -9.44 -1.24 -13.73
CA GLN A 85 -10.08 -2.38 -14.39
C GLN A 85 -9.23 -2.99 -15.51
N ALA A 86 -8.44 -2.17 -16.22
CA ALA A 86 -7.54 -2.62 -17.29
C ALA A 86 -6.26 -3.30 -16.75
N GLN A 87 -5.73 -2.88 -15.59
CA GLN A 87 -4.58 -3.53 -14.95
C GLN A 87 -4.91 -4.91 -14.35
N GLU A 88 -6.17 -5.19 -14.04
CA GLU A 88 -6.62 -6.51 -13.56
C GLU A 88 -6.51 -7.65 -14.60
N HIS A 89 -6.19 -7.35 -15.87
CA HIS A 89 -6.28 -8.31 -16.99
C HIS A 89 -4.94 -8.80 -17.62
N LYS A 90 -3.84 -8.96 -16.86
CA LYS A 90 -2.64 -9.74 -17.30
C LYS A 90 -2.22 -10.78 -16.24
N PRO A 91 -2.02 -12.07 -16.60
CA PRO A 91 -2.37 -13.17 -15.71
C PRO A 91 -1.22 -13.65 -14.81
N LEU A 92 -1.58 -14.04 -13.58
CA LEU A 92 -1.35 -15.41 -13.11
C LEU A 92 -2.64 -15.89 -12.42
N TYR A 93 -3.30 -16.86 -13.07
CA TYR A 93 -4.59 -17.54 -12.77
C TYR A 93 -5.90 -16.81 -13.13
N LYS A 94 -6.88 -17.61 -13.63
CA LYS A 94 -8.04 -17.20 -14.46
C LYS A 94 -9.12 -16.43 -13.66
N ILE A 95 -9.35 -15.18 -14.05
CA ILE A 95 -10.36 -14.20 -13.58
C ILE A 95 -11.84 -14.66 -13.76
N ALA A 96 -12.08 -15.73 -14.51
CA ALA A 96 -13.44 -16.16 -14.88
C ALA A 96 -14.32 -16.55 -13.66
N ASP A 97 -13.70 -16.98 -12.57
CA ASP A 97 -14.43 -17.35 -11.34
C ASP A 97 -14.67 -16.14 -10.42
N TYR A 98 -13.86 -15.08 -10.52
CA TYR A 98 -13.96 -13.88 -9.67
C TYR A 98 -15.12 -12.96 -10.07
N LYS A 99 -15.32 -12.71 -11.38
CA LYS A 99 -16.41 -11.84 -11.87
C LYS A 99 -17.80 -12.45 -11.70
N ARG A 100 -17.93 -13.79 -11.81
CA ARG A 100 -19.19 -14.51 -11.53
C ARG A 100 -19.70 -14.29 -10.10
N VAL A 101 -18.77 -14.09 -9.17
CA VAL A 101 -19.05 -13.92 -7.75
C VAL A 101 -19.53 -12.49 -7.44
N GLU A 102 -18.91 -11.46 -8.03
CA GLU A 102 -19.36 -10.07 -7.85
C GLU A 102 -20.76 -9.79 -8.40
N ASP A 103 -21.08 -10.34 -9.58
CA ASP A 103 -22.40 -10.16 -10.19
C ASP A 103 -23.53 -10.83 -9.37
N SER A 104 -23.22 -11.93 -8.67
CA SER A 104 -24.16 -12.59 -7.76
C SER A 104 -24.43 -11.79 -6.48
N TYR A 105 -23.44 -11.02 -6.01
CA TYR A 105 -23.50 -10.21 -4.78
C TYR A 105 -24.46 -9.02 -4.89
N LYS A 106 -24.62 -8.47 -6.10
CA LYS A 106 -25.58 -7.39 -6.35
C LYS A 106 -27.03 -7.87 -6.38
N HIS A 107 -27.29 -9.19 -6.31
CA HIS A 107 -28.64 -9.73 -6.46
C HIS A 107 -29.15 -10.67 -5.35
N ASN A 108 -28.35 -11.11 -4.35
CA ASN A 108 -28.88 -11.91 -3.23
C ASN A 108 -28.15 -11.69 -1.89
N VAL A 109 -28.89 -11.32 -0.84
CA VAL A 109 -28.41 -10.99 0.53
C VAL A 109 -28.21 -12.24 1.41
N GLN A 110 -27.86 -13.39 0.82
CA GLN A 110 -27.51 -14.59 1.60
C GLN A 110 -26.24 -15.22 0.98
N ALA A 111 -25.08 -14.69 1.38
CA ALA A 111 -23.78 -15.18 0.91
C ALA A 111 -23.45 -16.53 1.56
N ASP A 112 -23.15 -17.52 0.72
CA ASP A 112 -22.66 -18.85 1.10
C ASP A 112 -21.37 -18.73 1.92
N SER A 113 -21.34 -19.35 3.10
CA SER A 113 -20.19 -19.38 4.02
C SER A 113 -18.89 -19.88 3.38
N ASN A 114 -19.00 -20.72 2.34
CA ASN A 114 -17.86 -21.24 1.59
C ASN A 114 -17.15 -20.15 0.77
N LEU A 115 -17.89 -19.18 0.22
CA LEU A 115 -17.33 -18.09 -0.58
C LEU A 115 -16.56 -17.07 0.29
N ILE A 116 -17.08 -16.82 1.50
CA ILE A 116 -16.42 -15.96 2.50
C ILE A 116 -15.11 -16.63 2.96
N TYR A 117 -15.14 -17.94 3.18
CA TYR A 117 -13.98 -18.72 3.58
C TYR A 117 -12.88 -18.70 2.49
N GLU A 118 -13.27 -18.92 1.23
CA GLU A 118 -12.37 -18.88 0.09
C GLU A 118 -11.75 -17.49 -0.11
N LYS A 119 -12.55 -16.41 0.01
CA LYS A 119 -12.03 -15.03 -0.07
C LYS A 119 -11.09 -14.67 1.09
N SER A 120 -11.37 -15.15 2.31
CA SER A 120 -10.51 -14.93 3.47
C SER A 120 -9.17 -15.68 3.38
N SER A 121 -9.08 -16.68 2.49
CA SER A 121 -7.88 -17.48 2.28
C SER A 121 -6.81 -16.77 1.44
N TYR A 122 -7.18 -15.69 0.74
CA TYR A 122 -6.28 -14.90 -0.08
C TYR A 122 -5.92 -13.59 0.63
N ILE A 123 -4.67 -13.52 1.06
CA ILE A 123 -4.13 -12.40 1.83
C ILE A 123 -3.60 -11.33 0.89
N PRO A 124 -4.05 -10.07 1.01
CA PRO A 124 -3.54 -8.98 0.18
C PRO A 124 -2.05 -8.77 0.46
N PHE A 125 -1.24 -8.78 -0.59
CA PHE A 125 0.20 -8.61 -0.53
C PHE A 125 0.62 -7.25 -1.08
N TYR A 126 1.48 -6.55 -0.33
CA TYR A 126 2.02 -5.26 -0.71
C TYR A 126 3.53 -5.32 -0.83
N ASP A 127 4.05 -5.03 -2.02
CA ASP A 127 5.48 -4.93 -2.29
C ASP A 127 5.95 -3.50 -2.05
N VAL A 128 6.21 -3.16 -0.79
CA VAL A 128 6.77 -1.86 -0.43
C VAL A 128 8.22 -2.05 -0.03
N GLU A 129 9.13 -1.50 -0.83
CA GLU A 129 10.53 -1.38 -0.46
C GLU A 129 10.65 -0.52 0.80
N VAL A 130 10.96 -1.15 1.93
CA VAL A 130 11.28 -0.48 3.19
C VAL A 130 12.71 0.08 3.11
N THR A 131 12.96 0.93 2.11
CA THR A 131 14.26 1.58 1.94
C THR A 131 14.15 3.03 2.41
N ALA A 132 14.78 3.30 3.55
CA ALA A 132 15.22 4.62 4.03
C ALA A 132 14.34 5.85 3.68
N GLY A 133 13.53 6.31 4.64
CA GLY A 133 13.30 7.75 4.83
C GLY A 133 12.06 8.40 4.20
N LYS A 134 11.21 7.68 3.45
CA LYS A 134 9.88 8.21 3.05
C LYS A 134 8.85 7.10 2.95
N ILE A 135 7.94 7.08 3.91
CA ILE A 135 7.04 5.97 4.13
C ILE A 135 5.67 6.54 4.54
N GLU A 136 5.02 7.21 3.59
CA GLU A 136 3.59 7.55 3.62
C GLU A 136 2.84 6.67 2.63
N VAL A 137 2.89 5.36 2.82
CA VAL A 137 1.94 4.44 2.17
C VAL A 137 1.81 3.22 3.04
N PHE A 138 0.83 3.20 3.94
CA PHE A 138 0.11 1.97 4.24
C PHE A 138 -1.19 2.34 4.94
N PHE A 139 -2.25 1.68 4.46
CA PHE A 139 -3.60 1.62 5.03
C PHE A 139 -4.47 2.88 4.88
N ASP A 140 -4.32 3.62 3.77
CA ASP A 140 -5.53 4.22 3.19
C ASP A 140 -6.19 3.14 2.32
N GLU A 141 -7.51 3.05 2.37
CA GLU A 141 -8.34 2.11 1.59
C GLU A 141 -8.15 2.24 0.06
N SER A 142 -7.35 3.21 -0.39
CA SER A 142 -7.06 3.49 -1.80
C SER A 142 -5.84 2.76 -2.38
N ASP A 143 -5.05 2.05 -1.58
CA ASP A 143 -3.86 1.33 -2.07
C ASP A 143 -4.22 -0.11 -2.47
N ASN A 144 -4.15 -0.38 -3.77
CA ASN A 144 -4.37 -1.73 -4.28
C ASN A 144 -3.19 -2.63 -3.91
N PRO A 145 -3.46 -3.87 -3.47
CA PRO A 145 -2.39 -4.83 -3.23
C PRO A 145 -1.64 -5.13 -4.54
N ALA A 146 -0.33 -5.34 -4.44
CA ALA A 146 0.51 -5.78 -5.54
C ALA A 146 0.16 -7.20 -6.02
N GLY A 147 -0.53 -7.96 -5.17
CA GLY A 147 -1.09 -9.26 -5.50
C GLY A 147 -1.77 -9.88 -4.28
N TYR A 148 -2.10 -11.17 -4.37
CA TYR A 148 -2.66 -11.92 -3.26
C TYR A 148 -1.86 -13.19 -3.03
N ILE A 149 -1.70 -13.56 -1.77
CA ILE A 149 -1.05 -14.80 -1.34
C ILE A 149 -2.12 -15.72 -0.78
N TYR A 150 -2.22 -16.94 -1.33
CA TYR A 150 -3.05 -17.95 -0.70
C TYR A 150 -2.38 -18.45 0.59
N ALA A 151 -2.95 -18.06 1.73
CA ALA A 151 -2.49 -18.45 3.06
C ALA A 151 -3.68 -18.40 4.05
N PRO A 152 -4.59 -19.39 4.00
CA PRO A 152 -5.79 -19.44 4.84
C PRO A 152 -5.50 -19.37 6.34
N GLU A 153 -4.34 -19.86 6.79
CA GLU A 153 -3.88 -19.77 8.17
C GLU A 153 -3.65 -18.33 8.66
N PHE A 154 -3.50 -17.37 7.73
CA PHE A 154 -3.33 -15.96 8.00
C PHE A 154 -4.54 -15.12 7.59
N ALA A 155 -5.73 -15.72 7.48
CA ALA A 155 -6.97 -15.03 7.15
C ALA A 155 -7.16 -13.73 7.98
N GLY A 156 -7.50 -12.64 7.29
CA GLY A 156 -7.63 -11.30 7.89
C GLY A 156 -6.32 -10.54 8.10
N CYS A 157 -5.17 -11.14 7.78
CA CYS A 157 -3.89 -10.42 7.76
C CYS A 157 -3.72 -9.62 6.46
N ILE A 158 -2.64 -8.84 6.46
CA ILE A 158 -2.03 -8.23 5.28
C ILE A 158 -0.62 -8.81 5.16
N ALA A 159 -0.15 -9.07 3.94
CA ALA A 159 1.19 -9.55 3.67
C ALA A 159 2.07 -8.43 3.11
N CYS A 160 3.34 -8.38 3.53
CA CYS A 160 4.31 -7.46 2.94
C CYS A 160 5.74 -8.02 3.02
N LYS A 161 6.64 -7.52 2.17
CA LYS A 161 8.08 -7.78 2.32
C LYS A 161 8.69 -6.89 3.39
N VAL A 162 9.65 -7.44 4.12
CA VAL A 162 10.43 -6.69 5.11
C VAL A 162 11.91 -6.78 4.80
N TRP A 163 12.60 -5.67 5.03
CA TRP A 163 14.03 -5.52 4.84
C TRP A 163 14.63 -4.92 6.10
N GLY A 164 15.72 -5.51 6.59
CA GLY A 164 16.47 -5.00 7.73
C GLY A 164 17.00 -6.09 8.66
N ASP A 165 18.02 -5.73 9.44
CA ASP A 165 18.78 -6.70 10.25
C ASP A 165 18.25 -6.88 11.68
N SER A 166 17.19 -6.16 12.05
CA SER A 166 16.72 -6.11 13.44
C SER A 166 16.12 -7.42 13.95
N MET A 167 15.51 -8.20 13.05
CA MET A 167 14.92 -9.50 13.36
C MET A 167 15.65 -10.64 12.65
N TYR A 168 16.86 -10.40 12.14
CA TYR A 168 17.61 -11.29 11.24
C TYR A 168 17.68 -12.74 11.70
N ASP A 169 17.88 -12.97 13.01
CA ASP A 169 18.01 -14.32 13.57
C ASP A 169 16.71 -15.16 13.46
N ARG A 170 15.59 -14.52 13.11
CA ARG A 170 14.26 -15.15 13.01
C ARG A 170 13.56 -14.86 11.68
N ILE A 171 13.59 -13.61 11.24
CA ILE A 171 12.96 -13.09 10.02
C ILE A 171 14.06 -12.54 9.13
N LEU A 172 14.33 -13.23 8.02
CA LEU A 172 15.41 -12.88 7.10
C LEU A 172 15.06 -11.63 6.28
N PRO A 173 16.06 -10.83 5.86
CA PRO A 173 15.84 -9.77 4.89
C PRO A 173 15.20 -10.33 3.60
N GLY A 174 14.15 -9.66 3.12
CA GLY A 174 13.36 -10.10 1.98
C GLY A 174 12.24 -11.09 2.33
N ALA A 175 12.10 -11.49 3.61
CA ALA A 175 10.99 -12.34 4.04
C ALA A 175 9.63 -11.67 3.81
N THR A 176 8.63 -12.49 3.54
CA THR A 176 7.22 -12.06 3.54
C THR A 176 6.68 -12.23 4.95
N VAL A 177 6.09 -11.18 5.53
CA VAL A 177 5.45 -11.23 6.85
C VAL A 177 3.95 -11.04 6.72
N PHE A 178 3.20 -11.72 7.58
CA PHE A 178 1.74 -11.62 7.69
C PHE A 178 1.41 -10.85 8.96
N ILE A 179 0.81 -9.68 8.78
CA ILE A 179 0.56 -8.70 9.85
C ILE A 179 -0.94 -8.46 10.03
N TYR A 180 -1.38 -8.39 11.28
CA TYR A 180 -2.78 -8.16 11.65
C TYR A 180 -2.92 -6.81 12.38
N PRO A 181 -3.79 -5.89 11.93
CA PRO A 181 -3.96 -4.58 12.57
C PRO A 181 -4.42 -4.70 14.01
N ILE A 182 -3.81 -3.91 14.89
CA ILE A 182 -4.25 -3.78 16.28
C ILE A 182 -4.80 -2.37 16.48
N GLU A 183 -6.08 -2.27 16.83
CA GLU A 183 -6.75 -0.99 17.07
C GLU A 183 -6.34 -0.38 18.41
N SER A 184 -6.16 -1.22 19.44
CA SER A 184 -5.81 -0.78 20.79
C SER A 184 -4.29 -0.73 20.98
N LYS A 185 -3.79 0.45 21.38
CA LYS A 185 -2.39 0.67 21.79
C LYS A 185 -2.22 0.56 23.32
N LYS A 186 -3.25 0.12 24.04
CA LYS A 186 -3.24 0.07 25.53
C LYS A 186 -2.54 -1.17 26.07
N TYR A 187 -2.71 -2.31 25.40
CA TYR A 187 -2.20 -3.59 25.85
C TYR A 187 -1.48 -4.27 24.69
N PHE A 188 -0.27 -4.74 24.95
CA PHE A 188 0.53 -5.50 24.00
C PHE A 188 0.85 -6.85 24.63
N ASP A 189 0.68 -7.93 23.87
CA ASP A 189 1.15 -9.25 24.24
C ASP A 189 2.68 -9.28 24.16
N TYR A 190 3.32 -9.34 25.32
CA TYR A 190 4.78 -9.39 25.40
C TYR A 190 5.32 -10.72 24.83
N GLY A 191 6.47 -10.64 24.17
CA GLY A 191 7.08 -11.79 23.47
C GLY A 191 6.54 -12.01 22.06
N GLN A 192 5.54 -11.25 21.62
CA GLN A 192 5.11 -11.20 20.23
C GLN A 192 5.87 -10.14 19.44
N ILE A 193 6.05 -10.40 18.15
CA ILE A 193 6.70 -9.45 17.23
C ILE A 193 5.62 -8.53 16.65
N TYR A 194 5.90 -7.24 16.65
CA TYR A 194 5.02 -6.23 16.09
C TYR A 194 5.68 -5.50 14.94
N MET A 195 4.90 -5.15 13.93
CA MET A 195 5.25 -4.07 13.02
C MET A 195 4.75 -2.76 13.64
N VAL A 196 5.68 -1.87 13.96
CA VAL A 196 5.40 -0.56 14.57
C VAL A 196 5.69 0.51 13.54
N ALA A 197 4.68 1.32 13.23
CA ALA A 197 4.80 2.47 12.35
C ALA A 197 4.72 3.76 13.17
N TYR A 198 5.74 4.61 13.04
CA TYR A 198 5.85 5.93 13.65
C TYR A 198 6.58 6.87 12.66
N PRO A 199 6.60 8.20 12.83
CA PRO A 199 7.09 9.13 11.81
C PRO A 199 8.43 8.74 11.19
N GLY A 200 8.44 8.43 9.89
CA GLY A 200 9.65 8.05 9.14
C GLY A 200 10.15 6.61 9.35
N HIS A 201 9.48 5.82 10.18
CA HIS A 201 9.93 4.48 10.57
C HIS A 201 8.82 3.44 10.48
N ARG A 202 9.18 2.28 9.94
CA ARG A 202 8.41 1.03 10.02
C ARG A 202 9.39 -0.07 10.40
N VAL A 203 9.21 -0.64 11.58
CA VAL A 203 10.17 -1.58 12.15
C VAL A 203 9.46 -2.81 12.69
N LEU A 204 10.12 -3.97 12.59
CA LEU A 204 9.72 -5.16 13.31
C LEU A 204 10.46 -5.22 14.65
N LYS A 205 9.72 -5.22 15.75
CA LYS A 205 10.28 -5.18 17.11
C LYS A 205 9.37 -5.91 18.08
N TYR A 206 9.93 -6.36 19.20
CA TYR A 206 9.15 -6.61 20.39
C TYR A 206 8.79 -5.27 21.05
N ILE A 207 7.59 -5.18 21.60
CA ILE A 207 7.16 -4.06 22.43
C ILE A 207 7.24 -4.50 23.89
N GLN A 208 7.95 -3.73 24.71
CA GLN A 208 8.07 -3.95 26.15
C GLN A 208 7.65 -2.70 26.94
N PRO A 209 7.26 -2.84 28.21
CA PRO A 209 7.06 -1.69 29.09
C PRO A 209 8.31 -0.82 29.16
N CYS A 210 8.12 0.50 29.24
CA CYS A 210 9.18 1.41 29.67
C CYS A 210 9.04 1.59 31.19
N GLU A 211 9.97 1.02 31.96
CA GLU A 211 9.90 1.10 33.42
C GLU A 211 9.94 2.55 33.89
N GLY A 212 8.96 2.94 34.71
CA GLY A 212 8.85 4.29 35.26
C GLY A 212 8.23 5.33 34.31
N ASP A 213 7.86 4.98 33.08
CA ASP A 213 7.22 5.90 32.12
C ASP A 213 6.15 5.21 31.27
N GLU A 214 4.89 5.33 31.68
CA GLU A 214 3.75 4.74 30.96
C GLU A 214 3.42 5.45 29.63
N SER A 215 3.96 6.64 29.35
CA SER A 215 3.74 7.31 28.05
C SER A 215 4.59 6.68 26.95
N LYS A 216 5.58 5.87 27.30
CA LYS A 216 6.53 5.24 26.38
C LYS A 216 6.38 3.72 26.33
N VAL A 217 6.94 3.16 25.28
CA VAL A 217 7.23 1.73 25.16
C VAL A 217 8.68 1.55 24.71
N MET A 218 9.27 0.43 25.11
CA MET A 218 10.59 0.02 24.63
C MET A 218 10.42 -0.82 23.37
N LEU A 219 11.08 -0.41 22.29
CA LEU A 219 11.21 -1.21 21.08
C LEU A 219 12.48 -2.05 21.16
N VAL A 220 12.33 -3.37 21.14
CA VAL A 220 13.41 -4.33 21.36
C VAL A 220 13.60 -5.22 20.13
N SER A 221 14.85 -5.36 19.69
CA SER A 221 15.24 -6.23 18.57
C SER A 221 15.41 -7.67 19.03
N GLU A 222 15.16 -8.65 18.14
CA GLU A 222 15.69 -10.00 18.34
C GLU A 222 17.22 -9.99 18.27
N ASN A 223 17.76 -9.31 17.24
CA ASN A 223 19.19 -9.12 17.06
C ASN A 223 19.76 -8.28 18.21
N LYS A 224 20.45 -8.95 19.15
CA LYS A 224 21.00 -8.36 20.38
C LYS A 224 22.11 -7.33 20.14
N ARG A 225 22.60 -7.18 18.91
CA ARG A 225 23.56 -6.13 18.55
C ARG A 225 22.92 -4.75 18.51
N GLN A 226 21.60 -4.67 18.35
CA GLN A 226 20.86 -3.41 18.38
C GLN A 226 20.26 -3.18 19.77
N PRO A 227 20.68 -2.13 20.51
CA PRO A 227 20.14 -1.86 21.83
C PRO A 227 18.64 -1.48 21.76
N PRO A 228 17.85 -1.83 22.79
CA PRO A 228 16.50 -1.29 22.97
C PRO A 228 16.48 0.23 22.96
N TYR A 229 15.40 0.82 22.45
CA TYR A 229 15.19 2.27 22.53
C TYR A 229 13.73 2.61 22.84
N PRO A 230 13.47 3.70 23.58
CA PRO A 230 12.12 4.14 23.89
C PRO A 230 11.47 4.86 22.71
N VAL A 231 10.15 4.73 22.59
CA VAL A 231 9.30 5.50 21.68
C VAL A 231 8.05 5.97 22.43
N GLU A 232 7.63 7.21 22.20
CA GLU A 232 6.37 7.75 22.73
C GLU A 232 5.18 7.00 22.13
N LYS A 233 4.25 6.54 22.97
CA LYS A 233 3.03 5.86 22.50
C LYS A 233 2.20 6.74 21.57
N ASN A 234 2.25 8.06 21.76
CA ASN A 234 1.55 9.04 20.93
C ASN A 234 2.16 9.19 19.53
N ASP A 235 3.46 8.91 19.36
CA ASP A 235 4.12 8.95 18.05
C ASP A 235 3.86 7.68 17.24
N ILE A 236 3.46 6.60 17.89
CA ILE A 236 3.08 5.37 17.21
C ILE A 236 1.79 5.64 16.42
N GLN A 237 1.89 5.64 15.10
CA GLN A 237 0.77 5.87 14.20
C GLN A 237 -0.09 4.60 14.10
N ARG A 238 0.54 3.45 13.85
CA ARG A 238 -0.14 2.14 13.72
C ARG A 238 0.72 1.01 14.26
N VAL A 239 0.05 -0.04 14.73
CA VAL A 239 0.69 -1.27 15.23
C VAL A 239 0.01 -2.47 14.59
N PHE A 240 0.82 -3.45 14.21
CA PHE A 240 0.34 -4.73 13.70
C PHE A 240 1.02 -5.87 14.43
N LEU A 241 0.25 -6.89 14.77
CA LEU A 241 0.79 -8.15 15.28
C LEU A 241 1.33 -8.96 14.10
N VAL A 242 2.59 -9.41 14.17
CA VAL A 242 3.12 -10.38 13.20
C VAL A 242 2.56 -11.76 13.56
N LYS A 243 1.66 -12.28 12.72
CA LYS A 243 1.03 -13.59 12.89
C LYS A 243 1.90 -14.73 12.32
N GLY A 244 2.74 -14.43 11.34
CA GLY A 244 3.66 -15.39 10.75
C GLY A 244 4.57 -14.75 9.70
N TYR A 245 5.50 -15.52 9.17
CA TYR A 245 6.42 -15.09 8.13
C TYR A 245 6.93 -16.27 7.30
N TRP A 246 7.27 -15.99 6.04
CA TRP A 246 7.93 -16.90 5.11
C TRP A 246 9.29 -16.33 4.73
N ASN A 247 10.35 -17.00 5.18
CA ASN A 247 11.72 -16.68 4.79
C ASN A 247 11.99 -17.27 3.40
N GLN A 248 12.53 -16.46 2.49
CA GLN A 248 13.04 -16.96 1.21
C GLN A 248 14.53 -17.23 1.35
N THR A 249 14.94 -18.47 1.17
CA THR A 249 16.35 -18.84 1.03
C THR A 249 16.59 -19.18 -0.44
N THR A 250 17.41 -18.39 -1.11
CA THR A 250 17.89 -18.73 -2.45
C THR A 250 18.84 -19.92 -2.33
N ASN A 251 18.55 -21.00 -3.05
CA ASN A 251 19.49 -22.12 -3.25
C ASN A 251 20.48 -21.80 -4.37
#